data_AF-A0A7W1HP09-F1
#
_entry.id   AF-A0A7W1HP09-F1
#
_cell.length_a   1.000
_cell.length_b   1.000
_cell.length_c   1.000
_cell.angle_alpha   90.00
_cell.angle_beta   90.00
_cell.angle_gamma   90.00
#
_symmetry.space_group_name_H-M   'P 1'
#
loop_
_entity.id
_entity.type
_entity.pdbx_description
1 polymer ?
#
loop_
_entity_poly.entity_id
_entity_poly.type
_entity_poly.pdbx_seq_one_letter_code
_entity_poly.pdbx_strand_id
1 'polypeptide(L)'
;MNEEHSTTRQSFLSRVFAGSTEGEGTSIYSSEEVGAGTPGTGEAEGLSAHGFTVERAAEVIRNLPPEVPRPAAVRIVRGTLEAAGIDIDELESSTRARESKLNSEIDLSENRIQQLKDETEEVIRGLEDKIRKAREARNFGVSEEERKISSSEAGLDNIDLVRDFFGLPQEDADEQPADPAAGEETQVMEGVEDEEEDETQVLRRPGPLSDSEDYLEPGDKKEQ
;
A
#
# COMPACT_ATOMS: atom_id res chain seq x y z
N MET A 1 6.91 54.41 32.96
CA MET A 1 7.55 54.66 31.65
C MET A 1 7.23 53.47 30.78
N ASN A 2 6.57 53.74 29.66
CA ASN A 2 6.25 52.78 28.60
C ASN A 2 7.53 52.35 27.88
N GLU A 3 7.56 51.13 27.34
CA GLU A 3 7.65 50.89 25.89
C GLU A 3 7.58 49.37 25.60
N GLU A 4 6.82 49.06 24.56
CA GLU A 4 6.43 47.75 24.05
C GLU A 4 7.58 47.08 23.30
N HIS A 5 7.62 45.74 23.26
CA HIS A 5 7.70 45.00 21.99
C HIS A 5 7.18 43.57 22.21
N SER A 6 5.98 43.33 21.69
CA SER A 6 5.47 42.01 21.34
C SER A 6 6.44 41.29 20.41
N THR A 7 6.68 40.00 20.62
CA THR A 7 6.58 38.98 19.55
C THR A 7 6.71 37.56 20.11
N THR A 8 5.60 36.85 20.02
CA THR A 8 5.43 35.41 20.08
C THR A 8 6.51 34.66 19.31
N ARG A 9 7.30 33.84 20.02
CA ARG A 9 7.94 32.65 19.45
C ARG A 9 7.66 31.47 20.38
N GLN A 10 6.40 31.03 20.37
CA GLN A 10 6.05 29.70 20.88
C GLN A 10 6.71 28.67 19.97
N SER A 11 7.66 27.93 20.54
CA SER A 11 8.41 26.86 19.89
C SER A 11 7.47 25.76 19.39
N PHE A 12 7.46 25.54 18.08
CA PHE A 12 6.57 24.59 17.40
C PHE A 12 6.89 23.11 17.69
N LEU A 13 8.07 22.80 18.22
CA LEU A 13 8.48 21.41 18.46
C LEU A 13 8.01 20.84 19.81
N SER A 14 7.54 21.67 20.73
CA SER A 14 7.06 21.20 22.04
C SER A 14 5.58 20.81 22.07
N ARG A 15 4.81 21.03 20.99
CA ARG A 15 3.36 20.72 20.95
C ARG A 15 3.02 19.34 20.36
N VAL A 16 3.98 18.60 19.80
CA VAL A 16 3.67 17.33 19.11
C VAL A 16 4.13 16.07 19.87
N PHE A 17 5.00 16.18 20.87
CA PHE A 17 5.56 15.00 21.58
C PHE A 17 5.41 15.02 23.12
N ALA A 18 4.90 16.10 23.72
CA ALA A 18 4.60 16.13 25.15
C ALA A 18 3.16 15.64 25.36
N GLY A 19 3.06 14.36 25.74
CA GLY A 19 1.80 13.64 25.87
C GLY A 19 0.82 14.27 26.85
N SER A 20 -0.43 14.32 26.41
CA SER A 20 -1.58 14.23 27.30
C SER A 20 -2.02 12.77 27.29
N THR A 21 -1.63 12.05 28.35
CA THR A 21 -2.18 10.76 28.68
C THR A 21 -3.58 10.99 29.26
N GLU A 22 -4.62 10.51 28.59
CA GLU A 22 -5.78 9.86 29.20
C GLU A 22 -6.85 9.65 28.13
N GLY A 23 -7.33 8.41 28.05
CA GLY A 23 -8.63 8.12 27.45
C GLY A 23 -8.60 7.62 26.01
N GLU A 24 -8.71 6.31 25.91
CA GLU A 24 -9.51 5.60 24.90
C GLU A 24 -8.86 5.31 23.54
N GLY A 25 -8.73 4.00 23.30
CA GLY A 25 -8.06 3.42 22.15
C GLY A 25 -8.74 3.80 20.84
N THR A 26 -7.91 4.07 19.84
CA THR A 26 -8.37 4.21 18.46
C THR A 26 -7.50 3.32 17.58
N SER A 27 -8.07 2.15 17.27
CA SER A 27 -7.69 1.34 16.14
C SER A 27 -7.82 2.19 14.88
N ILE A 28 -6.72 2.50 14.21
CA ILE A 28 -6.76 3.11 12.88
C ILE A 28 -6.94 1.98 11.88
N TYR A 29 -8.18 1.51 11.71
CA TYR A 29 -8.61 0.87 10.47
C TYR A 29 -9.10 1.96 9.54
N SER A 30 -8.45 2.09 8.38
CA SER A 30 -8.90 2.97 7.30
C SER A 30 -10.31 2.59 6.87
N SER A 31 -11.26 3.49 7.13
CA SER A 31 -12.65 3.40 6.70
C SER A 31 -12.90 4.44 5.60
N GLU A 32 -12.67 4.03 4.37
CA GLU A 32 -13.14 4.64 3.12
C GLU A 32 -13.28 3.43 2.21
N GLU A 33 -14.45 2.86 1.93
CA GLU A 33 -15.67 3.43 1.39
C GLU A 33 -16.77 2.36 1.62
N VAL A 34 -17.55 2.47 2.72
CA VAL A 34 -18.74 1.65 2.92
C VAL A 34 -19.93 2.55 2.63
N GLY A 35 -20.59 2.27 1.51
CA GLY A 35 -21.78 2.98 1.06
C GLY A 35 -22.78 3.20 2.19
N ALA A 36 -23.24 4.44 2.32
CA ALA A 36 -24.30 4.83 3.21
C ALA A 36 -25.53 3.94 2.99
N GLY A 37 -25.79 3.05 3.94
CA GLY A 37 -26.85 2.06 3.83
C GLY A 37 -27.14 1.38 5.15
N THR A 38 -27.46 2.15 6.19
CA THR A 38 -28.20 1.60 7.34
C THR A 38 -29.03 2.69 8.01
N PRO A 39 -30.36 2.58 8.00
CA PRO A 39 -31.20 3.20 9.00
C PRO A 39 -31.77 2.09 9.91
N GLY A 40 -31.15 1.92 11.08
CA GLY A 40 -31.83 1.50 12.30
C GLY A 40 -31.47 2.59 13.32
N THR A 41 -32.38 3.28 13.99
CA THR A 41 -33.59 2.79 14.65
C THR A 41 -34.41 4.03 15.02
N GLY A 42 -35.73 3.96 14.86
CA GLY A 42 -36.66 4.91 15.49
C GLY A 42 -37.20 5.98 14.56
N GLU A 43 -38.23 5.62 13.80
CA GLU A 43 -39.45 6.41 13.64
C GLU A 43 -40.47 5.55 12.90
N ALA A 44 -41.46 5.10 13.64
CA ALA A 44 -42.67 4.51 13.10
C ALA A 44 -43.53 5.63 12.51
N GLU A 45 -43.13 6.20 11.38
CA GLU A 45 -43.94 7.17 10.64
C GLU A 45 -43.45 7.25 9.18
N GLY A 46 -43.98 6.36 8.34
CA GLY A 46 -43.65 6.33 6.91
C GLY A 46 -43.95 5.01 6.22
N LEU A 47 -45.16 4.46 6.41
CA LEU A 47 -45.68 3.27 5.69
C LEU A 47 -45.89 3.50 4.16
N SER A 48 -45.19 4.46 3.54
CA SER A 48 -45.47 4.93 2.19
C SER A 48 -44.22 5.30 1.39
N ALA A 49 -43.18 4.47 1.44
CA ALA A 49 -42.05 4.54 0.50
C ALA A 49 -41.26 3.21 0.42
N HIS A 50 -41.94 2.07 0.58
CA HIS A 50 -41.30 0.74 0.56
C HIS A 50 -41.04 0.27 -0.88
N GLY A 51 -40.17 1.00 -1.59
CA GLY A 51 -39.61 0.58 -2.86
C GLY A 51 -38.57 -0.51 -2.65
N PHE A 52 -39.02 -1.75 -2.40
CA PHE A 52 -38.29 -2.99 -2.63
C PHE A 52 -39.28 -4.16 -2.58
N THR A 53 -39.88 -4.44 -3.74
CA THR A 53 -40.92 -5.47 -3.91
C THR A 53 -40.38 -6.89 -3.77
N VAL A 54 -39.11 -7.13 -4.11
CA VAL A 54 -38.47 -8.46 -4.11
C VAL A 54 -38.12 -8.92 -2.70
N GLU A 55 -37.52 -8.05 -1.90
CA GLU A 55 -37.07 -8.34 -0.53
C GLU A 55 -38.27 -8.59 0.38
N ARG A 56 -39.34 -7.80 0.20
CA ARG A 56 -40.62 -8.02 0.90
C ARG A 56 -41.27 -9.34 0.50
N ALA A 57 -41.26 -9.69 -0.80
CA ALA A 57 -41.76 -10.98 -1.26
C ALA A 57 -40.93 -12.15 -0.71
N ALA A 58 -39.61 -12.00 -0.67
CA ALA A 58 -38.72 -12.99 -0.07
C ALA A 58 -38.97 -13.17 1.44
N GLU A 59 -39.26 -12.08 2.17
CA GLU A 59 -39.62 -12.14 3.59
C GLU A 59 -40.89 -12.94 3.83
N VAL A 60 -41.96 -12.68 3.06
CA VAL A 60 -43.21 -13.45 3.13
C VAL A 60 -42.96 -14.93 2.86
N ILE A 61 -42.12 -15.25 1.86
CA ILE A 61 -41.76 -16.64 1.53
C ILE A 61 -40.99 -17.29 2.68
N ARG A 62 -40.05 -16.58 3.32
CA ARG A 62 -39.27 -17.11 4.46
C ARG A 62 -40.12 -17.38 5.71
N ASN A 63 -41.23 -16.66 5.86
CA ASN A 63 -42.15 -16.81 7.00
C ASN A 63 -43.20 -17.92 6.79
N LEU A 64 -43.23 -18.59 5.64
CA LEU A 64 -44.13 -19.71 5.39
C LEU A 64 -43.65 -20.99 6.10
N PRO A 65 -44.56 -21.78 6.71
CA PRO A 65 -44.21 -23.09 7.24
C PRO A 65 -43.74 -24.02 6.11
N PRO A 66 -42.62 -24.75 6.28
CA PRO A 66 -42.07 -25.61 5.23
C PRO A 66 -42.97 -26.81 4.88
N GLU A 67 -43.94 -27.14 5.74
CA GLU A 67 -44.93 -28.21 5.52
C GLU A 67 -46.03 -27.81 4.53
N VAL A 68 -46.17 -26.52 4.22
CA VAL A 68 -47.19 -26.04 3.28
C VAL A 68 -46.82 -26.48 1.85
N PRO A 69 -47.70 -27.23 1.15
CA PRO A 69 -47.45 -27.60 -0.23
C PRO A 69 -47.25 -26.36 -1.11
N ARG A 70 -46.26 -26.40 -2.03
CA ARG A 70 -45.94 -25.28 -2.92
C ARG A 70 -47.16 -24.60 -3.57
N PRO A 71 -48.17 -25.33 -4.10
CA PRO A 71 -49.35 -24.70 -4.70
C PRO A 71 -50.21 -23.90 -3.69
N ALA A 72 -50.18 -24.25 -2.41
CA ALA A 72 -50.83 -23.48 -1.35
C ALA A 72 -49.95 -22.30 -0.90
N ALA A 73 -48.64 -22.51 -0.77
CA ALA A 73 -47.68 -21.46 -0.44
C ALA A 73 -47.73 -20.30 -1.45
N VAL A 74 -47.76 -20.61 -2.75
CA VAL A 74 -47.88 -19.59 -3.82
C VAL A 74 -49.18 -18.80 -3.70
N ARG A 75 -50.30 -19.46 -3.41
CA ARG A 75 -51.60 -18.77 -3.21
C ARG A 75 -51.58 -17.85 -1.99
N ILE A 76 -50.97 -18.29 -0.90
CA ILE A 76 -50.82 -17.49 0.32
C ILE A 76 -49.94 -16.27 0.02
N VAL A 77 -48.74 -16.48 -0.53
CA VAL A 77 -47.81 -15.39 -0.88
C VAL A 77 -48.46 -14.40 -1.83
N ARG A 78 -49.09 -14.88 -2.89
CA ARG A 78 -49.82 -14.03 -3.84
C ARG A 78 -50.87 -13.17 -3.15
N GLY A 79 -51.74 -13.79 -2.33
CA GLY A 79 -52.78 -13.04 -1.61
C GLY A 79 -52.20 -12.03 -0.62
N THR A 80 -51.08 -12.34 0.04
CA THR A 80 -50.42 -11.40 0.95
C THR A 80 -49.73 -10.25 0.22
N LEU A 81 -49.16 -10.50 -0.97
CA LEU A 81 -48.55 -9.46 -1.80
C LEU A 81 -49.62 -8.52 -2.38
N GLU A 82 -50.70 -9.08 -2.92
CA GLU A 82 -51.86 -8.30 -3.40
C GLU A 82 -52.47 -7.46 -2.26
N ALA A 83 -52.62 -8.02 -1.05
CA ALA A 83 -53.12 -7.28 0.11
C ALA A 83 -52.16 -6.17 0.58
N ALA A 84 -50.85 -6.32 0.31
CA ALA A 84 -49.84 -5.29 0.55
C ALA A 84 -49.74 -4.26 -0.59
N GLY A 85 -50.58 -4.37 -1.63
CA GLY A 85 -50.58 -3.47 -2.79
C GLY A 85 -49.43 -3.70 -3.76
N ILE A 86 -48.79 -4.87 -3.73
CA ILE A 86 -47.70 -5.23 -4.65
C ILE A 86 -48.30 -5.95 -5.86
N ASP A 87 -48.09 -5.38 -7.05
CA ASP A 87 -48.45 -6.02 -8.32
C ASP A 87 -47.40 -7.09 -8.71
N ILE A 88 -47.88 -8.23 -9.21
CA ILE A 88 -47.05 -9.38 -9.55
C ILE A 88 -46.24 -9.11 -10.82
N ASP A 89 -46.83 -8.40 -11.79
CA ASP A 89 -46.16 -8.06 -13.05
C ASP A 89 -45.03 -7.02 -12.81
N GLU A 90 -45.26 -6.09 -11.89
CA GLU A 90 -44.23 -5.16 -11.38
C GLU A 90 -43.15 -5.90 -10.59
N LEU A 91 -43.52 -6.86 -9.73
CA LEU A 91 -42.59 -7.69 -8.99
C LEU A 91 -41.69 -8.52 -9.91
N GLU A 92 -42.22 -9.10 -10.99
CA GLU A 92 -41.43 -9.83 -11.98
C GLU A 92 -40.40 -8.92 -12.65
N SER A 93 -40.86 -7.74 -13.11
CA SER A 93 -40.00 -6.75 -13.75
C SER A 93 -38.89 -6.25 -12.79
N SER A 94 -39.25 -5.98 -11.54
CA SER A 94 -38.34 -5.57 -10.47
C SER A 94 -37.33 -6.66 -10.13
N THR A 95 -37.77 -7.92 -10.03
CA THR A 95 -36.91 -9.09 -9.79
C THR A 95 -35.87 -9.22 -10.90
N ARG A 96 -36.30 -9.13 -12.16
CA ARG A 96 -35.39 -9.23 -13.31
C ARG A 96 -34.41 -8.08 -13.39
N ALA A 97 -34.85 -6.85 -13.12
CA ALA A 97 -33.97 -5.69 -13.06
C ALA A 97 -32.94 -5.80 -11.93
N ARG A 98 -33.38 -6.27 -10.75
CA ARG A 98 -32.53 -6.50 -9.59
C ARG A 98 -31.50 -7.59 -9.85
N GLU A 99 -31.90 -8.69 -10.47
CA GLU A 99 -31.00 -9.77 -10.90
C GLU A 99 -29.95 -9.26 -11.89
N SER A 100 -30.37 -8.53 -12.93
CA SER A 100 -29.44 -7.95 -13.91
C SER A 100 -28.42 -7.01 -13.24
N LYS A 101 -28.89 -6.16 -12.32
CA LYS A 101 -28.01 -5.26 -11.57
C LYS A 101 -27.00 -6.03 -10.71
N LEU A 102 -27.46 -7.04 -9.96
CA LEU A 102 -26.59 -7.85 -9.10
C LEU A 102 -25.58 -8.66 -9.92
N ASN A 103 -26.00 -9.25 -11.04
CA ASN A 103 -25.07 -9.96 -11.92
C ASN A 103 -24.00 -9.02 -12.48
N SER A 104 -24.38 -7.81 -12.92
CA SER A 104 -23.41 -6.81 -13.39
C SER A 104 -22.44 -6.37 -12.29
N GLU A 105 -22.90 -6.29 -11.04
CA GLU A 105 -22.06 -5.94 -9.88
C GLU A 105 -21.12 -7.09 -9.51
N ILE A 106 -21.60 -8.34 -9.58
CA ILE A 106 -20.80 -9.55 -9.42
C ILE A 106 -19.70 -9.57 -10.49
N ASP A 107 -20.04 -9.43 -11.77
CA ASP A 107 -19.07 -9.43 -12.87
C ASP A 107 -17.99 -8.34 -12.70
N LEU A 108 -18.39 -7.15 -12.27
CA LEU A 108 -17.46 -6.05 -11.98
C LEU A 108 -16.54 -6.39 -10.81
N SER A 109 -17.08 -6.96 -9.73
CA SER A 109 -16.31 -7.37 -8.56
C SER A 109 -15.33 -8.50 -8.88
N GLU A 110 -15.75 -9.49 -9.66
CA GLU A 110 -14.91 -10.60 -10.11
C GLU A 110 -13.77 -10.10 -10.99
N ASN A 111 -14.06 -9.19 -11.92
CA ASN A 111 -13.04 -8.55 -12.73
C ASN A 111 -12.01 -7.80 -11.87
N ARG A 112 -12.48 -7.04 -10.87
CA ARG A 112 -11.59 -6.31 -9.95
C ARG A 112 -10.73 -7.24 -9.12
N ILE A 113 -11.29 -8.35 -8.62
CA ILE A 113 -10.54 -9.38 -7.90
C ILE A 113 -9.47 -9.99 -8.80
N GLN A 114 -9.81 -10.31 -10.05
CA GLN A 114 -8.88 -10.90 -10.99
C GLN A 114 -7.75 -9.92 -11.34
N GLN A 115 -8.05 -8.64 -11.56
CA GLN A 115 -7.05 -7.60 -11.79
C GLN A 115 -6.07 -7.50 -10.61
N LEU A 116 -6.57 -7.41 -9.38
CA LEU A 116 -5.73 -7.32 -8.17
C LEU A 116 -4.84 -8.55 -8.01
N LYS A 117 -5.35 -9.73 -8.35
CA LYS A 117 -4.60 -10.98 -8.33
C LYS A 117 -3.46 -10.96 -9.36
N ASP A 118 -3.74 -10.53 -10.59
CA ASP A 118 -2.76 -10.47 -11.66
C ASP A 118 -1.65 -9.44 -11.36
N GLU A 119 -2.01 -8.25 -10.85
CA GLU A 119 -1.08 -7.23 -10.39
C GLU A 119 -0.19 -7.76 -9.24
N THR A 120 -0.77 -8.46 -8.27
CA THR A 120 -0.01 -9.05 -7.15
C THR A 120 0.95 -10.13 -7.63
N GLU A 121 0.51 -10.99 -8.56
CA GLU A 121 1.32 -12.06 -9.12
C GLU A 121 2.48 -11.52 -9.97
N GLU A 122 2.30 -10.40 -10.67
CA GLU A 122 3.38 -9.70 -11.38
C GLU A 122 4.43 -9.17 -10.39
N VAL A 123 4.00 -8.56 -9.28
CA VAL A 123 4.92 -8.07 -8.24
C VAL A 123 5.70 -9.21 -7.60
N ILE A 124 5.04 -10.34 -7.28
CA ILE A 124 5.69 -11.52 -6.71
C ILE A 124 6.77 -12.04 -7.67
N ARG A 125 6.42 -12.28 -8.94
CA ARG A 125 7.38 -12.73 -9.95
C ARG A 125 8.57 -11.78 -10.09
N GLY A 126 8.32 -10.47 -10.09
CA GLY A 126 9.37 -9.46 -10.13
C GLY A 126 10.31 -9.50 -8.91
N LEU A 127 9.78 -9.76 -7.71
CA LEU A 127 10.58 -9.91 -6.49
C LEU A 127 11.38 -11.21 -6.48
N GLU A 128 10.78 -12.32 -6.89
CA GLU A 128 11.46 -13.61 -7.03
C GLU A 128 12.65 -13.52 -7.98
N ASP A 129 12.47 -12.83 -9.12
CA ASP A 129 13.55 -12.57 -10.08
C ASP A 129 14.67 -11.71 -9.50
N LYS A 130 14.34 -10.69 -8.71
CA LYS A 130 15.34 -9.87 -8.01
C LYS A 130 16.11 -10.70 -6.99
N ILE A 131 15.43 -11.53 -6.20
CA ILE A 131 16.06 -12.42 -5.22
C ILE A 131 16.99 -13.41 -5.93
N ARG A 132 16.54 -14.00 -7.03
CA ARG A 132 17.33 -14.91 -7.86
C ARG A 132 18.61 -14.24 -8.36
N LYS A 133 18.51 -13.06 -8.98
CA LYS A 133 19.66 -12.28 -9.46
C LYS A 133 20.61 -11.89 -8.33
N ALA A 134 20.08 -11.47 -7.18
CA ALA A 134 20.91 -11.12 -6.02
C ALA A 134 21.69 -12.34 -5.49
N ARG A 135 21.07 -13.52 -5.47
CA ARG A 135 21.74 -14.78 -5.09
C ARG A 135 22.82 -15.17 -6.08
N GLU A 136 22.55 -15.05 -7.38
CA GLU A 136 23.53 -15.31 -8.44
C GLU A 136 24.74 -14.38 -8.32
N ALA A 137 24.51 -13.07 -8.16
CA ALA A 137 25.57 -12.09 -7.97
C ALA A 137 26.41 -12.37 -6.71
N ARG A 138 25.75 -12.70 -5.59
CA ARG A 138 26.44 -13.08 -4.34
C ARG A 138 27.30 -14.32 -4.54
N ASN A 139 26.74 -15.39 -5.12
CA ASN A 139 27.47 -16.64 -5.34
C ASN A 139 28.67 -16.43 -6.27
N PHE A 140 28.52 -15.61 -7.30
CA PHE A 140 29.62 -15.23 -8.19
C PHE A 140 30.73 -14.49 -7.43
N GLY A 141 30.39 -13.47 -6.64
CA GLY A 141 31.35 -12.72 -5.85
C GLY A 141 32.09 -13.60 -4.82
N VAL A 142 31.36 -14.50 -4.15
CA VAL A 142 31.96 -15.48 -3.22
C VAL A 142 32.95 -16.38 -3.94
N SER A 143 32.58 -16.91 -5.11
CA SER A 143 33.46 -17.83 -5.87
C SER A 143 34.75 -17.14 -6.33
N GLU A 144 34.68 -15.87 -6.74
CA GLU A 144 35.87 -15.09 -7.12
C GLU A 144 36.79 -14.83 -5.92
N GLU A 145 36.24 -14.51 -4.75
CA GLU A 145 37.06 -14.30 -3.55
C GLU A 145 37.64 -15.62 -3.04
N GLU A 146 36.87 -16.70 -3.02
CA GLU A 146 37.36 -18.05 -2.68
C GLU A 146 38.52 -18.47 -3.58
N ARG A 147 38.46 -18.15 -4.88
CA ARG A 147 39.55 -18.39 -5.82
C ARG A 147 40.80 -17.57 -5.47
N LYS A 148 40.63 -16.31 -5.10
CA LYS A 148 41.73 -15.42 -4.72
C LYS A 148 42.38 -15.86 -3.41
N ILE A 149 41.58 -16.27 -2.43
CA ILE A 149 42.05 -16.87 -1.17
C ILE A 149 42.85 -18.14 -1.48
N SER A 150 42.28 -19.06 -2.26
CA SER A 150 42.97 -20.31 -2.64
C SER A 150 44.31 -20.05 -3.33
N SER A 151 44.37 -19.04 -4.22
CA SER A 151 45.61 -18.64 -4.88
C SER A 151 46.63 -18.05 -3.90
N SER A 152 46.17 -17.35 -2.87
CA SER A 152 47.03 -16.73 -1.86
C SER A 152 47.53 -17.78 -0.86
N GLU A 153 46.68 -18.71 -0.44
CA GLU A 153 47.05 -19.88 0.39
C GLU A 153 48.12 -20.72 -0.29
N ALA A 154 47.92 -21.07 -1.57
CA ALA A 154 48.95 -21.77 -2.34
C ALA A 154 50.26 -20.95 -2.45
N GLY A 155 50.17 -19.62 -2.46
CA GLY A 155 51.33 -18.73 -2.39
C GLY A 155 52.06 -18.83 -1.05
N LEU A 156 51.33 -18.85 0.06
CA LEU A 156 51.88 -19.04 1.41
C LEU A 156 52.53 -20.41 1.58
N ASP A 157 51.89 -21.48 1.09
CA ASP A 157 52.46 -22.83 1.10
C ASP A 157 53.82 -22.89 0.38
N ASN A 158 53.96 -22.15 -0.74
CA ASN A 158 55.23 -22.06 -1.46
C ASN A 158 56.29 -21.29 -0.65
N ILE A 159 55.90 -20.25 0.10
CA ILE A 159 56.81 -19.50 0.97
C ILE A 159 57.30 -20.40 2.10
N ASP A 160 56.39 -21.15 2.73
CA ASP A 160 56.72 -22.08 3.80
C ASP A 160 57.68 -23.17 3.31
N LEU A 161 57.43 -23.74 2.12
CA LEU A 161 58.36 -24.69 1.49
C LEU A 161 59.78 -24.10 1.31
N VAL A 162 59.88 -22.85 0.88
CA VAL A 162 61.18 -22.15 0.72
C VAL A 162 61.82 -21.89 2.08
N ARG A 163 61.05 -21.42 3.07
CA ARG A 163 61.54 -21.19 4.43
C ARG A 163 62.10 -22.45 5.05
N ASP A 164 61.36 -23.56 4.96
CA ASP A 164 61.77 -24.88 5.43
C ASP A 164 63.06 -25.35 4.77
N PHE A 165 63.17 -25.18 3.44
CA PHE A 165 64.37 -25.55 2.70
C PHE A 165 65.62 -24.78 3.15
N PHE A 166 65.48 -23.49 3.48
CA PHE A 166 66.58 -22.64 3.94
C PHE A 166 66.75 -22.62 5.47
N GLY A 167 65.88 -23.28 6.24
CA GLY A 167 65.89 -23.26 7.71
C GLY A 167 65.61 -21.88 8.30
N LEU A 168 64.76 -21.07 7.63
CA LEU A 168 64.37 -19.76 8.11
C LEU A 168 63.34 -19.89 9.25
N PRO A 169 63.37 -19.01 10.27
CA PRO A 169 62.41 -19.06 11.35
C PRO A 169 60.99 -18.78 10.84
N GLN A 170 60.02 -19.55 11.32
CA GLN A 170 58.60 -19.29 11.10
C GLN A 170 58.16 -18.23 12.11
N GLU A 171 57.58 -17.13 11.65
CA GLU A 171 56.88 -16.21 12.54
C GLU A 171 55.60 -16.91 12.98
N ASP A 172 55.56 -17.35 14.24
CA ASP A 172 54.38 -17.99 14.82
C ASP A 172 53.20 -17.01 14.76
N ALA A 173 52.09 -17.44 14.17
CA ALA A 173 50.86 -16.65 14.00
C ALA A 173 50.12 -16.31 15.32
N ASP A 174 50.78 -16.51 16.47
CA ASP A 174 50.26 -16.23 17.82
C ASP A 174 50.59 -14.80 18.31
N GLU A 175 51.37 -14.01 17.56
CA GLU A 175 51.43 -12.56 17.76
C GLU A 175 50.15 -11.92 17.23
N GLN A 176 49.14 -11.89 18.10
CA GLN A 176 47.90 -11.14 17.94
C GLN A 176 48.23 -9.73 17.40
N PRO A 177 47.67 -9.31 16.25
CA PRO A 177 48.01 -8.00 15.70
C PRO A 177 47.61 -6.95 16.73
N ALA A 178 48.59 -6.17 17.19
CA ALA A 178 48.33 -5.01 18.03
C ALA A 178 47.28 -4.15 17.33
N ASP A 179 46.19 -3.88 18.05
CA ASP A 179 45.08 -3.04 17.61
C ASP A 179 45.60 -1.71 17.01
N PRO A 180 45.44 -1.46 15.69
CA PRO A 180 45.87 -0.20 15.09
C PRO A 180 44.97 0.98 15.50
N ALA A 181 43.90 0.76 16.29
CA ALA A 181 43.00 1.83 16.75
C ALA A 181 43.52 2.65 17.95
N ALA A 182 44.76 2.44 18.39
CA ALA A 182 45.35 3.15 19.53
C ALA A 182 46.26 4.34 19.13
N GLY A 183 46.03 4.98 17.98
CA GLY A 183 46.96 6.01 17.48
C GLY A 183 46.43 7.10 16.54
N GLU A 184 45.12 7.27 16.36
CA GLU A 184 44.57 8.35 15.52
C GLU A 184 43.66 9.28 16.33
N GLU A 185 44.31 10.17 17.09
CA GLU A 185 43.66 11.36 17.62
C GLU A 185 43.24 12.23 16.43
N THR A 186 41.94 12.24 16.13
CA THR A 186 41.35 13.06 15.07
C THR A 186 41.58 14.54 15.40
N GLN A 187 42.55 15.17 14.75
CA GLN A 187 42.75 16.62 14.84
C GLN A 187 41.56 17.32 14.18
N VAL A 188 40.72 17.94 15.01
CA VAL A 188 39.65 18.83 14.57
C VAL A 188 40.32 20.14 14.17
N MET A 189 40.33 20.47 12.86
CA MET A 189 40.72 21.82 12.45
C MET A 189 39.66 22.81 12.93
N GLU A 190 40.11 23.69 13.81
CA GLU A 190 39.44 24.90 14.28
C GLU A 190 39.18 25.84 13.09
N GLY A 191 38.00 26.47 13.10
CA GLY A 191 37.38 27.12 11.95
C GLY A 191 38.18 28.28 11.36
N VAL A 192 38.16 28.32 10.03
CA VAL A 192 38.39 29.55 9.26
C VAL A 192 37.00 30.02 8.84
N GLU A 193 36.53 31.07 9.52
CA GLU A 193 35.49 31.97 9.01
C GLU A 193 36.02 32.66 7.74
N ASP A 194 35.09 33.12 6.90
CA ASP A 194 35.22 33.92 5.66
C ASP A 194 34.65 33.15 4.46
N GLU A 195 33.35 33.26 4.21
CA GLU A 195 32.71 34.34 3.46
C GLU A 195 32.54 33.96 1.97
N GLU A 196 31.25 33.76 1.66
CA GLU A 196 30.60 34.06 0.38
C GLU A 196 30.66 33.08 -0.80
N GLU A 197 29.50 33.05 -1.48
CA GLU A 197 29.17 32.49 -2.80
C GLU A 197 28.70 31.02 -2.85
N ASP A 198 27.36 30.88 -2.83
CA ASP A 198 26.51 30.19 -3.83
C ASP A 198 27.14 28.97 -4.56
N GLU A 199 26.56 27.78 -4.64
CA GLU A 199 25.28 27.46 -5.26
C GLU A 199 24.88 26.01 -4.88
N THR A 200 23.93 25.79 -3.98
CA THR A 200 23.22 24.50 -3.90
C THR A 200 21.80 24.67 -4.41
N GLN A 201 21.60 24.46 -5.71
CA GLN A 201 20.28 24.37 -6.32
C GLN A 201 19.57 23.10 -5.83
N VAL A 202 18.83 23.23 -4.73
CA VAL A 202 17.82 22.25 -4.33
C VAL A 202 16.68 22.26 -5.34
N LEU A 203 16.50 21.11 -5.98
CA LEU A 203 15.44 20.76 -6.93
C LEU A 203 14.06 21.22 -6.42
N ARG A 204 13.59 22.39 -6.87
CA ARG A 204 12.19 22.81 -6.66
C ARG A 204 11.29 21.90 -7.49
N ARG A 205 10.39 21.18 -6.83
CA ARG A 205 9.17 20.66 -7.45
C ARG A 205 8.22 21.84 -7.68
N PRO A 206 7.78 22.13 -8.92
CA PRO A 206 6.62 23.00 -9.11
C PRO A 206 5.34 22.22 -8.83
N GLY A 207 4.52 22.73 -7.91
CA GLY A 207 3.09 22.42 -7.82
C GLY A 207 2.30 23.04 -8.98
N PRO A 208 0.98 22.79 -9.05
CA PRO A 208 0.24 22.61 -10.29
C PRO A 208 -0.11 23.93 -10.98
N LEU A 209 -0.11 23.93 -12.31
CA LEU A 209 -0.80 24.93 -13.11
C LEU A 209 -2.01 24.28 -13.78
N SER A 210 -3.19 24.64 -13.26
CA SER A 210 -4.44 24.59 -14.01
C SER A 210 -4.41 25.63 -15.12
N ASP A 211 -5.08 25.27 -16.22
CA ASP A 211 -5.63 26.07 -17.32
C ASP A 211 -4.66 26.90 -18.18
N SER A 212 -4.58 26.57 -19.48
CA SER A 212 -5.38 27.24 -20.53
C SER A 212 -4.72 27.11 -21.92
N GLU A 213 -5.52 26.59 -22.86
CA GLU A 213 -5.62 27.03 -24.26
C GLU A 213 -4.60 26.59 -25.35
N ASP A 214 -5.22 26.05 -26.41
CA ASP A 214 -4.89 26.17 -27.83
C ASP A 214 -3.59 25.60 -28.40
N TYR A 215 -3.71 24.38 -28.95
CA TYR A 215 -2.91 23.97 -30.11
C TYR A 215 -3.80 23.44 -31.25
N LEU A 216 -4.27 24.40 -32.04
CA LEU A 216 -4.32 24.43 -33.51
C LEU A 216 -4.19 23.09 -34.27
N GLU A 217 -5.32 22.70 -34.83
CA GLU A 217 -5.50 21.78 -35.95
C GLU A 217 -5.01 22.41 -37.27
N PRO A 218 -4.11 21.79 -38.06
CA PRO A 218 -3.83 22.24 -39.41
C PRO A 218 -4.83 21.59 -40.37
N GLY A 219 -5.89 22.34 -40.69
CA GLY A 219 -6.83 22.01 -41.76
C GLY A 219 -6.17 22.02 -43.13
N ASP A 220 -6.41 20.95 -43.87
CA ASP A 220 -6.15 20.78 -45.30
C ASP A 220 -6.72 21.94 -46.12
N LYS A 221 -5.87 22.55 -46.96
CA LYS A 221 -6.31 23.39 -48.08
C LYS A 221 -5.42 23.15 -49.30
N LYS A 222 -5.94 22.39 -50.27
CA LYS A 222 -5.69 22.59 -51.70
C LYS A 222 -6.89 22.15 -52.53
N GLU A 223 -7.77 23.10 -52.86
CA GLU A 223 -8.49 23.10 -54.14
C GLU A 223 -8.73 24.55 -54.60
N GLN A 224 -8.16 24.82 -55.78
CA GLN A 224 -8.54 25.75 -56.87
C GLN A 224 -7.34 26.53 -57.41
#